data_AF-A0A820JYF9-F1
#
_entry.id   AF-A0A820JYF9-F1
#
_cell.length_a   1.000
_cell.length_b   1.000
_cell.length_c   1.000
_cell.angle_alpha   90.00
_cell.angle_beta   90.00
_cell.angle_gamma   90.00
#
_symmetry.space_group_name_H-M   'P 1'
#
loop_
_entity.id
_entity.type
_entity.pdbx_description
1 polymer ?
#
loop_
_entity_poly.entity_id
_entity_poly.type
_entity_poly.pdbx_seq_one_letter_code
_entity_poly.pdbx_strand_id
1 'polypeptide(L)'
;MFSVRIRRTPVLGKKCYEQAFVSHIDHPSAFFLQLPHFQQQYEELHEEINKFYSKTPITNALSSWKRGDYCIAKYKDNKFYRARIIEVPQ
;
A
#
# COMPACT_ATOMS: atom_id res chain seq x y z
N MET A 1 -14.25 19.63 0.96
CA MET A 1 -14.89 18.47 0.31
C MET A 1 -13.78 17.56 -0.18
N PHE A 2 -13.55 16.41 0.44
CA PHE A 2 -12.42 15.55 0.10
C PHE A 2 -12.88 14.40 -0.80
N SER A 3 -12.37 14.36 -2.02
CA SER A 3 -12.65 13.30 -2.98
C SER A 3 -11.59 12.20 -2.84
N VAL A 4 -11.97 11.05 -2.29
CA VAL A 4 -11.12 9.86 -2.37
C VAL A 4 -11.33 9.24 -3.76
N ARG A 5 -10.27 9.22 -4.56
CA ARG A 5 -10.29 8.64 -5.91
C ARG A 5 -10.11 7.13 -5.81
N ILE A 6 -11.17 6.41 -5.45
CA ILE A 6 -11.23 4.96 -5.57
C ILE A 6 -11.14 4.64 -7.07
N ARG A 7 -10.20 3.79 -7.49
CA ARG A 7 -10.07 3.35 -8.89
C ARG A 7 -11.19 2.36 -9.26
N ARG A 8 -12.44 2.81 -9.17
CA ARG A 8 -13.58 2.27 -9.91
C ARG A 8 -14.16 3.44 -10.68
N THR A 9 -14.16 3.35 -12.01
CA THR A 9 -14.87 4.31 -12.85
C THR A 9 -16.35 4.26 -12.43
N PRO A 10 -16.92 5.31 -11.82
CA PRO A 10 -18.33 5.28 -11.44
C PRO A 10 -19.17 5.25 -12.72
N VAL A 11 -20.24 4.46 -12.73
CA VAL A 11 -21.30 4.61 -13.73
C VAL A 11 -21.89 6.01 -13.54
N LEU A 12 -21.95 6.80 -14.63
CA LEU A 12 -22.35 8.21 -14.60
C LEU A 12 -23.71 8.38 -13.90
N GLY A 13 -23.79 9.27 -12.90
CA GLY A 13 -25.06 9.71 -12.29
C GLY A 13 -25.51 9.06 -10.99
N LYS A 14 -24.83 8.03 -10.45
CA LYS A 14 -25.17 7.46 -9.13
C LYS A 14 -24.17 7.87 -8.04
N LYS A 15 -24.69 8.49 -6.97
CA LYS A 15 -23.97 8.57 -5.69
C LYS A 15 -23.87 7.15 -5.12
N CYS A 16 -22.66 6.66 -4.93
CA CYS A 16 -22.38 5.36 -4.30
C CYS A 16 -21.55 5.63 -3.05
N TYR A 17 -22.01 5.12 -1.91
CA TYR A 17 -21.28 5.17 -0.65
C TYR A 17 -20.82 3.75 -0.33
N GLU A 18 -19.63 3.65 0.23
CA GLU A 18 -19.04 2.37 0.63
C GLU A 18 -18.39 2.54 2.01
N GLN A 19 -18.46 1.50 2.83
CA GLN A 19 -17.75 1.47 4.11
C GLN A 19 -16.25 1.34 3.87
N ALA A 20 -15.45 2.06 4.65
CA ALA A 20 -14.00 2.04 4.56
C ALA A 20 -13.37 2.32 5.93
N PHE A 21 -12.16 1.82 6.13
CA PHE A 21 -11.32 2.12 7.29
C PHE A 21 -10.28 3.17 6.91
N VAL A 22 -10.08 4.17 7.76
CA VAL A 22 -8.97 5.12 7.61
C VAL A 22 -7.69 4.44 8.10
N SER A 23 -6.76 4.14 7.18
CA SER A 23 -5.54 3.41 7.48
C SER A 23 -4.35 4.32 7.78
N HIS A 24 -4.33 5.53 7.22
CA HIS A 24 -3.29 6.53 7.46
C HIS A 24 -3.82 7.94 7.19
N ILE A 25 -3.35 8.93 7.95
CA ILE A 25 -3.72 10.34 7.80
C ILE A 25 -2.43 11.15 7.72
N ASP A 26 -2.16 11.73 6.54
CA ASP A 26 -1.12 12.76 6.40
C ASP A 26 -1.65 14.12 6.83
N HIS A 27 -2.90 14.41 6.45
CA HIS A 27 -3.62 15.65 6.72
C HIS A 27 -5.14 15.37 6.72
N PRO A 28 -5.99 16.18 7.39
CA PRO A 28 -7.46 16.01 7.30
C PRO A 28 -8.02 15.98 5.87
N SER A 29 -7.29 16.53 4.90
CA SER A 29 -7.62 16.51 3.47
C SER A 29 -6.90 15.43 2.65
N ALA A 30 -5.94 14.72 3.24
CA ALA A 30 -5.08 13.74 2.58
C ALA A 30 -4.89 12.54 3.51
N PHE A 31 -5.68 11.50 3.27
CA PHE A 31 -5.69 10.29 4.06
C PHE A 31 -5.92 9.09 3.15
N PHE A 32 -5.58 7.91 3.65
CA PHE A 32 -5.66 6.65 2.95
C PHE A 32 -6.79 5.80 3.54
N LEU A 33 -7.49 5.09 2.65
CA LEU A 33 -8.59 4.21 3.00
C LEU A 33 -8.28 2.76 2.64
N GLN A 34 -8.83 1.83 3.42
CA GLN A 34 -8.91 0.40 3.11
C GLN A 34 -10.38 -0.02 3.05
N LEU A 35 -10.73 -0.84 2.05
CA LEU A 35 -12.11 -1.32 1.89
C LEU A 35 -12.27 -2.67 2.60
N PRO A 36 -13.33 -2.89 3.39
CA PRO A 36 -13.53 -4.12 4.17
C PRO A 36 -13.53 -5.38 3.32
N HIS A 37 -14.07 -5.32 2.11
CA HIS A 37 -14.16 -6.48 1.22
C HIS A 37 -12.79 -6.96 0.69
N PHE A 38 -11.73 -6.16 0.82
CA PHE A 38 -10.36 -6.57 0.50
C PHE A 38 -9.57 -7.00 1.73
N GLN A 39 -10.14 -6.93 2.94
CA GLN A 39 -9.41 -7.14 4.19
C GLN A 39 -8.74 -8.52 4.24
N GLN A 40 -9.49 -9.58 3.98
CA GLN A 40 -8.95 -10.95 3.98
C GLN A 40 -7.78 -11.09 2.99
N GLN A 41 -7.94 -10.57 1.76
CA GLN A 41 -6.88 -10.64 0.74
C GLN A 41 -5.64 -9.82 1.11
N TYR A 42 -5.81 -8.72 1.85
CA TYR A 42 -4.69 -7.94 2.38
C TYR A 42 -3.96 -8.70 3.50
N GLU A 43 -4.69 -9.35 4.40
CA GLU A 43 -4.13 -10.12 5.50
C GLU A 43 -3.34 -11.33 4.97
N GLU A 44 -3.93 -12.14 4.07
CA GLU A 44 -3.27 -13.28 3.44
C GLU A 44 -1.95 -12.87 2.74
N LEU A 45 -2.00 -11.82 1.91
CA LEU A 45 -0.81 -11.32 1.22
C LEU A 45 0.25 -10.79 2.19
N HIS A 46 -0.17 -10.10 3.25
CA HIS A 46 0.75 -9.57 4.26
C HIS A 46 1.47 -10.71 5.00
N GLU A 47 0.75 -11.77 5.36
CA GLU A 47 1.31 -12.95 6.00
C GLU A 47 2.30 -13.67 5.08
N GLU A 48 1.95 -13.87 3.81
CA GLU A 48 2.84 -14.49 2.81
C GLU A 48 4.15 -13.72 2.63
N ILE A 49 4.06 -12.39 2.48
CA ILE A 49 5.24 -11.52 2.37
C ILE A 49 6.12 -11.67 3.61
N ASN A 50 5.55 -11.58 4.81
CA ASN A 50 6.33 -11.65 6.05
C ASN A 50 6.95 -13.03 6.26
N LYS A 51 6.23 -14.11 5.92
CA LYS A 51 6.74 -15.48 5.99
C LYS A 51 7.92 -15.70 5.05
N PHE A 52 7.88 -15.13 3.85
CA PHE A 52 8.96 -15.26 2.86
C PHE A 52 10.21 -14.43 3.25
N TYR A 53 10.02 -13.15 3.53
CA TYR A 53 11.13 -12.22 3.78
C TYR A 53 11.73 -12.31 5.20
N SER A 54 11.02 -12.93 6.16
CA SER A 54 11.62 -13.25 7.47
C SER A 54 12.73 -14.29 7.41
N LYS A 55 12.75 -15.12 6.35
CA LYS A 55 13.72 -16.21 6.16
C LYS A 55 14.73 -15.93 5.06
N THR A 56 14.50 -14.90 4.26
CA THR A 56 15.32 -14.57 3.11
C THR A 56 16.34 -13.52 3.50
N PRO A 57 17.66 -13.78 3.34
CA PRO A 57 18.65 -12.74 3.53
C PRO A 57 18.39 -11.60 2.54
N ILE A 58 18.23 -10.39 3.05
CA ILE A 58 18.06 -9.20 2.22
C ILE A 58 19.39 -8.95 1.53
N THR A 59 19.49 -9.38 0.27
CA THR A 59 20.63 -9.04 -0.56
C THR A 59 20.41 -7.64 -1.10
N ASN A 60 21.31 -6.71 -0.80
CA ASN A 60 21.36 -5.39 -1.44
C ASN A 60 21.85 -5.50 -2.89
N ALA A 61 21.45 -6.57 -3.59
CA ALA A 61 21.87 -6.81 -4.97
C ALA A 61 21.44 -5.59 -5.79
N LEU A 62 22.49 -4.90 -6.26
CA LEU A 62 22.52 -3.60 -6.92
C LEU A 62 21.45 -3.49 -8.00
N SER A 63 20.24 -3.18 -7.58
CA SER A 63 19.16 -2.87 -8.49
C SER A 63 19.33 -1.40 -8.81
N SER A 64 19.41 -1.07 -10.10
CA SER A 64 19.32 0.31 -10.56
C SER A 64 17.89 0.81 -10.34
N TRP A 65 17.52 0.97 -9.07
CA TRP A 65 16.19 1.38 -8.64
C TRP A 65 15.85 2.71 -9.28
N LYS A 66 14.59 2.85 -9.67
CA LYS A 66 14.06 4.09 -10.21
C LYS A 66 12.85 4.50 -9.41
N ARG A 67 12.63 5.82 -9.36
CA ARG A 67 11.37 6.36 -8.86
C ARG A 67 10.21 5.71 -9.60
N GLY A 68 9.30 5.14 -8.84
CA GLY A 68 8.10 4.47 -9.35
C GLY A 68 8.16 2.94 -9.32
N ASP A 69 9.34 2.34 -9.13
CA ASP A 69 9.49 0.89 -9.00
C ASP A 69 8.77 0.36 -7.76
N TYR A 70 8.28 -0.88 -7.85
CA TYR A 70 7.69 -1.59 -6.73
C TYR A 70 8.74 -2.46 -6.04
N CYS A 71 8.70 -2.47 -4.70
CA CYS A 71 9.61 -3.27 -3.89
C CYS A 71 8.91 -3.79 -2.63
N ILE A 72 9.64 -4.62 -1.88
CA ILE A 72 9.28 -5.00 -0.52
C ILE A 72 10.22 -4.26 0.43
N ALA A 73 9.64 -3.56 1.40
CA ALA A 73 10.38 -2.75 2.37
C ALA A 73 10.05 -3.21 3.80
N LYS A 74 11.05 -3.18 4.67
CA LYS A 74 10.87 -3.42 6.10
C LYS A 74 10.48 -2.10 6.78
N TYR A 75 9.39 -2.09 7.52
CA TYR A 75 8.93 -0.91 8.26
C TYR A 75 9.43 -0.92 9.71
N LYS A 76 9.17 0.18 10.45
CA LYS A 76 9.65 0.38 11.84
C LYS A 76 9.11 -0.64 12.84
N ASP A 77 8.03 -1.34 12.51
CA ASP A 77 7.45 -2.42 13.29
C ASP A 77 8.11 -3.79 13.03
N ASN A 78 9.21 -3.79 12.28
CA ASN A 78 9.96 -4.97 11.85
C ASN A 78 9.22 -5.91 10.88
N LYS A 79 8.08 -5.48 10.32
CA LYS A 79 7.35 -6.24 9.31
C LYS A 79 7.68 -5.76 7.90
N PHE A 80 7.45 -6.64 6.94
CA PHE A 80 7.64 -6.40 5.52
C PHE A 80 6.32 -5.99 4.85
N TYR A 81 6.40 -5.00 3.97
CA TYR A 81 5.28 -4.42 3.25
C TYR A 81 5.62 -4.18 1.79
N ARG A 82 4.59 -4.15 0.94
CA ARG A 82 4.71 -3.64 -0.43
C ARG A 82 4.93 -2.14 -0.39
N ALA A 83 5.89 -1.66 -1.14
CA ALA A 83 6.23 -0.26 -1.24
C ALA A 83 6.44 0.16 -2.70
N ARG A 84 6.39 1.46 -2.92
CA ARG A 84 6.76 2.10 -4.19
C ARG A 84 7.87 3.10 -3.91
N ILE A 85 8.92 3.05 -4.70
CA ILE A 85 10.05 3.98 -4.55
C ILE A 85 9.60 5.37 -4.97
N ILE A 86 9.64 6.32 -4.02
CA ILE A 86 9.29 7.72 -4.27
C ILE A 86 10.51 8.55 -4.65
N GLU A 87 11.70 8.13 -4.25
CA GLU A 87 12.96 8.81 -4.45
C GLU A 87 14.11 7.80 -4.34
N VAL A 88 15.18 8.02 -5.10
CA VAL A 88 16.43 7.26 -5.02
C VAL A 88 17.54 8.29 -4.78
N PRO A 89 18.45 8.07 -3.81
CA PRO A 89 19.59 8.95 -3.61
C PRO A 89 20.40 9.09 -4.90
N GLN A 90 20.84 10.31 -5.21
CA GLN A 90 21.77 10.58 -6.33
C GLN A 90 23.17 10.07 -6.02
#